data_AF-A0AAU9FLY3-F1
#
_entry.id   AF-A0AAU9FLY3-F1
#
_cell.length_a   1.000
_cell.length_b   1.000
_cell.length_c   1.000
_cell.angle_alpha   90.00
_cell.angle_beta   90.00
_cell.angle_gamma   90.00
#
_symmetry.space_group_name_H-M   'P 1'
#
loop_
_entity.id
_entity.type
_entity.pdbx_description
1 polymer ?
#
loop_
_entity_poly.entity_id
_entity_poly.type
_entity_poly.pdbx_seq_one_letter_code
_entity_poly.pdbx_strand_id
1 'polypeptide(L)'
;MTDITVSNEGHVKESEPVAVAEDQYPQPSPEFLQRKIYFLVDQLRKMHAELPENLQTRISYDLLTELANCVLNDSIFVIVKALMELQHETERHLIKMRTQVENEYEFELDDWQAKIKDPEELLHILGLMKLKHSKKLVESDKKIVEILDQKVNDQQSTLQKAGVPGFYVTENPKEIKIQMFLLDFILRLSRIKYEPSK
;
A
#
# COMPACT_ATOMS: atom_id res chain seq x y z
N MET A 1 -35.64 -80.86 28.67
CA MET A 1 -34.87 -81.61 29.69
C MET A 1 -33.42 -81.64 29.24
N THR A 2 -32.49 -81.54 30.20
CA THR A 2 -31.02 -81.64 30.12
C THR A 2 -30.24 -80.49 29.43
N ASP A 3 -30.06 -79.41 30.19
CA ASP A 3 -28.81 -78.95 30.84
C ASP A 3 -27.40 -79.15 30.22
N ILE A 4 -26.56 -78.13 30.51
CA ILE A 4 -25.09 -78.11 30.76
C ILE A 4 -24.10 -77.61 29.65
N THR A 5 -23.68 -76.34 29.83
CA THR A 5 -22.29 -75.76 29.79
C THR A 5 -21.51 -75.68 28.45
N VAL A 6 -20.59 -74.73 28.13
CA VAL A 6 -19.89 -73.64 28.85
C VAL A 6 -19.14 -72.75 27.82
N SER A 7 -18.98 -71.46 28.16
CA SER A 7 -17.90 -70.50 27.79
C SER A 7 -17.69 -69.90 26.38
N ASN A 8 -17.90 -68.57 26.36
CA ASN A 8 -16.88 -67.50 26.17
C ASN A 8 -16.46 -67.07 24.75
N GLU A 9 -16.93 -65.88 24.35
CA GLU A 9 -16.28 -64.83 23.52
C GLU A 9 -17.20 -63.59 23.62
N GLY A 10 -16.81 -62.35 23.92
CA GLY A 10 -15.49 -61.74 23.88
C GLY A 10 -15.52 -60.49 22.98
N HIS A 11 -16.06 -59.38 23.50
CA HIS A 11 -15.74 -57.99 23.12
C HIS A 11 -16.21 -57.43 21.75
N VAL A 12 -17.22 -56.56 21.81
CA VAL A 12 -17.55 -55.57 20.77
C VAL A 12 -16.53 -54.42 20.88
N LYS A 13 -15.67 -54.25 19.87
CA LYS A 13 -14.83 -53.05 19.74
C LYS A 13 -15.60 -51.96 19.01
N GLU A 14 -15.92 -50.89 19.75
CA GLU A 14 -16.31 -49.60 19.21
C GLU A 14 -15.19 -49.01 18.35
N SER A 15 -15.61 -48.41 17.24
CA SER A 15 -14.83 -47.69 16.25
C SER A 15 -14.13 -46.46 16.82
N GLU A 16 -12.80 -46.42 16.75
CA GLU A 16 -12.02 -45.19 16.96
C GLU A 16 -12.13 -44.25 15.75
N PRO A 17 -12.21 -42.92 15.96
CA PRO A 17 -12.17 -41.95 14.89
C PRO A 17 -10.73 -41.75 14.39
N VAL A 18 -10.55 -41.78 13.07
CA VAL A 18 -9.28 -41.53 12.39
C VAL A 18 -8.83 -40.09 12.68
N ALA A 19 -7.76 -39.95 13.47
CA ALA A 19 -7.10 -38.67 13.70
C ALA A 19 -6.47 -38.18 12.39
N VAL A 20 -7.04 -37.11 11.83
CA VAL A 20 -6.46 -36.37 10.72
C VAL A 20 -5.21 -35.69 11.26
N ALA A 21 -4.04 -36.09 10.75
CA ALA A 21 -2.77 -35.45 11.07
C ALA A 21 -2.81 -34.01 10.55
N GLU A 22 -3.02 -33.05 11.46
CA GLU A 22 -2.76 -31.64 11.20
C GLU A 22 -1.25 -31.48 11.00
N ASP A 23 -0.84 -31.06 9.79
CA ASP A 23 0.51 -30.59 9.49
C ASP A 23 0.86 -29.45 10.46
N GLN A 24 1.57 -29.78 11.54
CA GLN A 24 2.12 -28.82 12.48
C GLN A 24 3.28 -28.09 11.81
N TYR A 25 3.00 -26.96 11.17
CA TYR A 25 4.03 -25.97 10.89
C TYR A 25 4.67 -25.57 12.23
N PRO A 26 5.99 -25.71 12.41
CA PRO A 26 6.65 -25.29 13.64
C PRO A 26 6.42 -23.78 13.83
N GLN A 27 5.66 -23.39 14.85
CA GLN A 27 5.51 -21.99 15.19
C GLN A 27 6.88 -21.45 15.61
N PRO A 28 7.32 -20.29 15.10
CA PRO A 28 8.62 -19.72 15.42
C PRO A 28 8.74 -19.48 16.92
N SER A 29 9.89 -19.83 17.50
CA SER A 29 10.09 -19.67 18.95
C SER A 29 10.02 -18.19 19.35
N PRO A 30 9.57 -17.86 20.57
CA PRO A 30 9.56 -16.47 21.06
C PRO A 30 10.94 -15.80 20.98
N GLU A 31 12.00 -16.57 21.22
CA GLU A 31 13.39 -16.11 21.12
C GLU A 31 13.78 -15.73 19.67
N PHE A 32 13.32 -16.50 18.68
CA PHE A 32 13.54 -16.20 17.27
C PHE A 32 12.84 -14.89 16.88
N LEU A 33 11.59 -14.72 17.30
CA LEU A 33 10.83 -13.48 17.06
C LEU A 33 11.50 -12.28 17.72
N GLN A 34 11.97 -12.42 18.96
CA GLN A 34 12.67 -11.36 19.67
C GLN A 34 13.96 -10.94 18.95
N ARG A 35 14.76 -11.89 18.47
CA ARG A 35 15.97 -11.57 17.68
C ARG A 35 15.62 -10.87 16.36
N LYS A 36 14.55 -11.32 15.69
CA LYS A 36 14.04 -10.65 14.48
C LYS A 36 13.59 -9.22 14.77
N ILE A 37 12.89 -8.97 15.88
CA ILE A 37 12.49 -7.61 16.31
C ILE A 37 13.73 -6.74 16.49
N TYR A 38 14.73 -7.20 17.26
CA TYR A 38 15.95 -6.42 17.49
C TYR A 38 16.68 -6.08 16.18
N PHE A 39 16.77 -7.04 15.26
CA PHE A 39 17.31 -6.81 13.93
C PHE A 39 16.52 -5.73 13.16
N LEU A 40 15.19 -5.83 13.13
CA LEU A 40 14.33 -4.86 12.44
C LEU A 40 14.44 -3.46 13.05
N VAL A 41 14.45 -3.37 14.39
CA VAL A 41 14.64 -2.08 15.10
C VAL A 41 15.99 -1.47 14.77
N ASP A 42 17.08 -2.25 14.74
CA ASP A 42 18.40 -1.75 14.36
C ASP A 42 18.41 -1.20 12.92
N GLN A 43 17.78 -1.92 11.99
CA GLN A 43 17.62 -1.44 10.61
C GLN A 43 16.78 -0.16 10.53
N LEU A 44 15.68 -0.06 11.27
CA LEU A 44 14.86 1.15 11.36
C LEU A 44 15.62 2.34 11.93
N ARG A 45 16.46 2.13 12.95
CA ARG A 45 17.29 3.19 13.54
C ARG A 45 18.32 3.72 12.54
N LYS A 46 18.94 2.84 11.74
CA LYS A 46 19.83 3.27 10.65
C LYS A 46 19.09 4.12 9.62
N MET A 47 17.92 3.67 9.19
CA MET A 47 17.08 4.44 8.23
C MET A 47 16.62 5.78 8.83
N HIS A 48 16.29 5.84 10.12
CA HIS A 48 15.95 7.07 10.82
C HIS A 48 17.12 8.06 10.88
N ALA A 49 18.35 7.58 11.12
CA ALA A 49 19.55 8.41 11.15
C ALA A 49 19.89 9.04 9.78
N GLU A 50 19.43 8.45 8.66
CA GLU A 50 19.55 9.02 7.31
C GLU A 50 18.58 10.19 7.05
N LEU A 51 17.56 10.37 7.88
CA LEU A 51 16.57 11.44 7.70
C LEU A 51 17.13 12.82 8.09
N PRO A 52 16.61 13.92 7.51
CA PRO A 52 16.83 15.27 8.00
C PRO A 52 16.45 15.44 9.49
N GLU A 53 17.23 16.21 10.24
CA GLU A 53 17.09 16.38 11.71
C GLU A 53 15.70 16.88 12.15
N ASN A 54 15.07 17.75 11.35
CA ASN A 54 13.73 18.26 11.59
C ASN A 54 12.63 17.17 11.51
N LEU A 55 12.93 16.04 10.88
CA LEU A 55 12.03 14.88 10.79
C LEU A 55 12.41 13.81 11.81
N GLN A 56 13.70 13.65 12.12
CA GLN A 56 14.16 12.72 13.16
C GLN A 56 13.47 12.99 14.50
N THR A 57 13.40 14.26 14.91
CA THR A 57 12.77 14.69 16.18
C THR A 57 11.25 14.42 16.25
N ARG A 58 10.61 14.08 15.13
CA ARG A 58 9.17 13.78 15.06
C ARG A 58 8.87 12.28 15.12
N ILE A 59 9.88 11.43 14.93
CA ILE A 59 9.73 9.98 14.98
C ILE A 59 10.39 9.49 16.26
N SER A 60 9.58 8.98 17.20
CA SER A 60 10.09 8.42 18.45
C SER A 60 10.68 7.02 18.23
N TYR A 61 11.62 6.62 19.10
CA TYR A 61 12.14 5.25 19.09
C TYR A 61 11.09 4.21 19.50
N ASP A 62 10.09 4.61 20.28
CA ASP A 62 8.95 3.77 20.63
C ASP A 62 8.13 3.44 19.37
N LEU A 63 7.85 4.43 18.52
CA LEU A 63 7.16 4.23 17.24
C LEU A 63 7.93 3.27 16.31
N LEU A 64 9.27 3.38 16.25
CA LEU A 64 10.09 2.43 15.48
C LEU A 64 10.00 1.01 16.03
N THR A 65 9.90 0.86 17.35
CA THR A 65 9.75 -0.45 18.00
C THR A 65 8.37 -1.04 17.73
N GLU A 66 7.32 -0.24 17.82
CA GLU A 66 5.96 -0.65 17.45
C GLU A 66 5.89 -1.06 15.97
N LEU A 67 6.53 -0.28 15.09
CA LEU A 67 6.59 -0.58 13.67
C LEU A 67 7.33 -1.90 13.39
N ALA A 68 8.46 -2.16 14.06
CA ALA A 68 9.19 -3.41 13.95
C ALA A 68 8.34 -4.63 14.36
N ASN A 69 7.53 -4.49 15.40
CA ASN A 69 6.58 -5.53 15.82
C ASN A 69 5.45 -5.72 14.80
N CYS A 70 4.91 -4.63 14.26
CA CYS A 70 3.84 -4.66 13.26
C CYS A 70 4.28 -5.44 12.01
N VAL A 71 5.47 -5.17 11.49
CA VAL A 71 5.98 -5.80 10.26
C VAL A 71 6.49 -7.23 10.46
N LEU A 72 6.44 -7.78 11.67
CA LEU A 72 6.62 -9.24 11.85
C LEU A 72 5.52 -10.03 11.15
N ASN A 73 4.33 -9.44 11.05
CA ASN A 73 3.24 -9.98 10.29
C ASN A 73 3.44 -9.64 8.80
N ASP A 74 3.81 -10.64 8.01
CA ASP A 74 4.13 -10.47 6.60
C ASP A 74 2.94 -9.93 5.77
N SER A 75 1.70 -10.02 6.27
CA SER A 75 0.53 -9.41 5.61
C SER A 75 0.64 -7.89 5.49
N ILE A 76 1.36 -7.21 6.39
CA ILE A 76 1.59 -5.76 6.30
C ILE A 76 2.37 -5.41 5.03
N PHE A 77 3.38 -6.20 4.67
CA PHE A 77 4.12 -6.00 3.43
C PHE A 77 3.23 -6.23 2.19
N VAL A 78 2.32 -7.20 2.26
CA VAL A 78 1.36 -7.46 1.17
C VAL A 78 0.41 -6.28 0.99
N ILE A 79 -0.13 -5.73 2.09
CA ILE A 79 -1.02 -4.56 2.06
C ILE A 79 -0.29 -3.36 1.45
N VAL A 80 0.91 -3.05 1.94
CA VAL A 80 1.70 -1.91 1.45
C VAL A 80 2.05 -2.08 -0.04
N LYS A 81 2.42 -3.28 -0.47
CA LYS A 81 2.70 -3.56 -1.88
C LYS A 81 1.45 -3.39 -2.77
N ALA A 82 0.31 -3.89 -2.33
CA ALA A 82 -0.96 -3.74 -3.04
C ALA A 82 -1.38 -2.26 -3.16
N LEU A 83 -1.22 -1.47 -2.09
CA LEU A 83 -1.49 -0.03 -2.10
C LEU A 83 -0.57 0.72 -3.07
N MET A 84 0.70 0.33 -3.15
CA MET A 84 1.67 0.91 -4.09
C MET A 84 1.34 0.56 -5.55
N GLU A 85 0.97 -0.69 -5.84
CA GLU A 85 0.53 -1.10 -7.18
C GLU A 85 -0.72 -0.33 -7.61
N LEU A 86 -1.70 -0.22 -6.72
CA LEU A 86 -2.92 0.55 -6.96
C LEU A 86 -2.64 2.05 -7.17
N GLN A 87 -1.71 2.63 -6.41
CA GLN A 87 -1.26 4.00 -6.63
C GLN A 87 -0.67 4.20 -8.02
N HIS A 88 0.23 3.32 -8.45
CA HIS A 88 0.84 3.41 -9.78
C HIS A 88 -0.20 3.29 -10.90
N GLU A 89 -1.22 2.45 -10.72
CA GLU A 89 -2.34 2.36 -11.67
C GLU A 89 -3.14 3.66 -11.75
N THR A 90 -3.48 4.24 -10.59
CA THR A 90 -4.15 5.54 -10.51
C THR A 90 -3.30 6.63 -11.17
N GLU A 91 -2.02 6.73 -10.86
CA GLU A 91 -1.10 7.74 -11.45
C GLU A 91 -1.03 7.59 -12.98
N ARG A 92 -0.88 6.37 -13.50
CA ARG A 92 -0.92 6.13 -14.96
C ARG A 92 -2.23 6.58 -15.58
N HIS A 93 -3.35 6.38 -14.91
CA HIS A 93 -4.65 6.83 -15.40
C HIS A 93 -4.76 8.36 -15.39
N LEU A 94 -4.33 9.03 -14.32
CA LEU A 94 -4.36 10.49 -14.21
C LEU A 94 -3.46 11.17 -15.23
N ILE A 95 -2.25 10.62 -15.47
CA ILE A 95 -1.35 11.09 -16.52
C ILE A 95 -2.03 10.99 -17.89
N LYS A 96 -2.63 9.83 -18.21
CA LYS A 96 -3.37 9.65 -19.47
C LYS A 96 -4.52 10.65 -19.61
N MET A 97 -5.25 10.91 -18.53
CA MET A 97 -6.36 11.87 -18.52
C MET A 97 -5.86 13.29 -18.84
N ARG A 98 -4.74 13.72 -18.23
CA ARG A 98 -4.12 15.03 -18.52
C ARG A 98 -3.63 15.13 -19.98
N THR A 99 -2.91 14.11 -20.44
CA THR A 99 -2.41 14.03 -21.82
C THR A 99 -3.54 14.03 -22.84
N GLN A 100 -4.67 13.39 -22.53
CA GLN A 100 -5.84 13.43 -23.41
C GLN A 100 -6.35 14.86 -23.61
N VAL A 101 -6.45 15.66 -22.53
CA VAL A 101 -6.88 17.06 -22.63
C VAL A 101 -5.89 17.87 -23.48
N GLU A 102 -4.58 17.68 -23.29
CA GLU A 102 -3.53 18.32 -24.09
C GLU A 102 -3.64 17.95 -25.58
N ASN A 103 -3.80 16.66 -25.92
CA ASN A 103 -3.93 16.20 -27.30
C ASN A 103 -5.21 16.71 -27.99
N GLU A 104 -6.32 16.81 -27.26
CA GLU A 104 -7.59 17.35 -27.79
C GLU A 104 -7.41 18.79 -28.29
N TYR A 105 -6.54 19.58 -27.66
CA TYR A 105 -6.20 20.92 -28.15
C TYR A 105 -5.39 20.87 -29.43
N GLU A 106 -4.38 20.02 -29.52
CA GLU A 106 -3.58 19.87 -30.75
C GLU A 106 -4.45 19.46 -31.93
N PHE A 107 -5.36 18.49 -31.74
CA PHE A 107 -6.28 18.07 -32.79
C PHE A 107 -7.29 19.15 -33.20
N GLU A 108 -7.89 19.86 -32.22
CA GLU A 108 -8.78 20.98 -32.53
C GLU A 108 -8.01 22.09 -33.29
N LEU A 109 -6.72 22.32 -33.01
CA LEU A 109 -5.91 23.35 -33.67
C LEU A 109 -5.70 23.01 -35.15
N ASP A 110 -5.27 21.78 -35.43
CA ASP A 110 -5.02 21.29 -36.78
C ASP A 110 -6.31 21.32 -37.63
N ASP A 111 -7.44 20.94 -37.04
CA ASP A 111 -8.76 20.96 -37.69
C ASP A 111 -9.20 22.38 -38.07
N TRP A 112 -9.03 23.36 -37.17
CA TRP A 112 -9.37 24.76 -37.46
C TRP A 112 -8.44 25.40 -38.49
N GLN A 113 -7.14 25.10 -38.44
CA GLN A 113 -6.17 25.54 -39.45
C GLN A 113 -6.48 24.98 -40.83
N ALA A 114 -6.99 23.75 -40.93
CA ALA A 114 -7.39 23.16 -42.20
C ALA A 114 -8.68 23.78 -42.77
N LYS A 115 -9.58 24.27 -41.91
CA LYS A 115 -10.91 24.78 -42.30
C LYS A 115 -10.92 26.26 -42.68
N ILE A 116 -10.18 27.10 -41.96
CA ILE A 116 -10.24 28.55 -42.13
C ILE A 116 -9.09 29.03 -43.00
N LYS A 117 -9.43 29.66 -44.13
CA LYS A 117 -8.45 30.23 -45.08
C LYS A 117 -8.15 31.70 -44.83
N ASP A 118 -9.03 32.40 -44.12
CA ASP A 118 -8.85 33.81 -43.79
C ASP A 118 -7.92 33.96 -42.56
N PRO A 119 -6.81 34.71 -42.67
CA PRO A 119 -5.85 34.84 -41.57
C PRO A 119 -6.39 35.56 -40.34
N GLU A 120 -7.28 36.54 -40.51
CA GLU A 120 -7.83 37.33 -39.39
C GLU A 120 -8.85 36.52 -38.60
N GLU A 121 -9.76 35.82 -39.30
CA GLU A 121 -10.73 34.90 -38.70
C GLU A 121 -10.02 33.74 -37.96
N LEU A 122 -8.98 33.16 -38.57
CA LEU A 122 -8.19 32.10 -37.94
C LEU A 122 -7.53 32.57 -36.66
N LEU A 123 -6.89 33.75 -36.67
CA LEU A 123 -6.24 34.31 -35.47
C LEU A 123 -7.23 34.52 -34.32
N HIS A 124 -8.42 35.02 -34.62
CA HIS A 124 -9.46 35.23 -33.62
C HIS A 124 -9.93 33.91 -32.99
N ILE A 125 -10.22 32.90 -33.83
CA ILE A 125 -10.70 31.58 -33.37
C ILE A 125 -9.63 30.87 -32.55
N LEU A 126 -8.37 30.90 -32.98
CA LEU A 126 -7.24 30.35 -32.21
C LEU A 126 -7.12 31.01 -30.82
N GLY A 127 -7.33 32.33 -30.74
CA GLY A 127 -7.34 33.05 -29.46
C GLY A 127 -8.45 32.58 -28.51
N LEU A 128 -9.68 32.45 -29.01
CA LEU A 128 -10.81 31.94 -28.22
C LEU A 128 -10.60 30.49 -27.79
N MET A 129 -10.08 29.66 -28.69
CA MET A 129 -9.79 28.25 -28.45
C MET A 129 -8.72 28.08 -27.37
N LYS A 130 -7.63 28.85 -27.44
CA LYS A 130 -6.58 28.86 -26.40
C LYS A 130 -7.17 29.17 -25.03
N LEU A 131 -8.07 30.15 -24.94
CA LEU A 131 -8.73 30.51 -23.69
C LEU A 131 -9.63 29.39 -23.17
N LYS A 132 -10.44 28.78 -24.05
CA LYS A 132 -11.31 27.64 -23.73
C LYS A 132 -10.48 26.46 -23.21
N HIS A 133 -9.42 26.10 -23.92
CA HIS A 133 -8.57 24.97 -23.56
C HIS A 133 -7.80 25.22 -22.25
N SER A 134 -7.27 26.43 -22.05
CA SER A 134 -6.59 26.79 -20.79
C SER A 134 -7.53 26.62 -19.58
N LYS A 135 -8.80 27.00 -19.69
CA LYS A 135 -9.80 26.74 -18.63
C LYS A 135 -10.03 25.25 -18.42
N LYS A 136 -10.22 24.48 -19.50
CA LYS A 136 -10.41 23.03 -19.44
C LYS A 136 -9.23 22.31 -18.78
N LEU A 137 -8.00 22.74 -19.08
CA LEU A 137 -6.80 22.17 -18.49
C LEU A 137 -6.76 22.42 -16.98
N VAL A 138 -7.05 23.65 -16.53
CA VAL A 138 -7.11 23.98 -15.09
C VAL A 138 -8.21 23.18 -14.38
N GLU A 139 -9.39 23.04 -14.99
CA GLU A 139 -10.48 22.22 -14.44
C GLU A 139 -10.09 20.73 -14.35
N SER A 140 -9.38 20.22 -15.34
CA SER A 140 -8.86 18.85 -15.34
C SER A 140 -7.79 18.66 -14.27
N ASP A 141 -6.82 19.57 -14.16
CA ASP A 141 -5.77 19.52 -13.15
C ASP A 141 -6.36 19.59 -11.73
N LYS A 142 -7.41 20.39 -11.51
CA LYS A 142 -8.13 20.42 -10.23
C LYS A 142 -8.73 19.05 -9.88
N LYS A 143 -9.40 18.39 -10.83
CA LYS A 143 -9.95 17.04 -10.63
C LYS A 143 -8.86 16.01 -10.33
N ILE A 144 -7.70 16.13 -10.98
CA ILE A 144 -6.54 15.27 -10.71
C ILE A 144 -6.11 15.39 -9.25
N VAL A 145 -5.97 16.62 -8.75
CA VAL A 145 -5.59 16.87 -7.35
C VAL A 145 -6.64 16.29 -6.39
N GLU A 146 -7.93 16.50 -6.66
CA GLU A 146 -9.02 15.94 -5.84
C GLU A 146 -8.96 14.40 -5.76
N ILE A 147 -8.63 13.72 -6.87
CA ILE A 147 -8.46 12.26 -6.89
C ILE A 147 -7.21 11.83 -6.10
N LEU A 148 -6.10 12.58 -6.20
CA LEU A 148 -4.88 12.31 -5.45
C LEU A 148 -5.10 12.46 -3.94
N ASP A 149 -5.78 13.52 -3.52
CA ASP A 149 -6.10 13.79 -2.11
C ASP A 149 -6.99 12.68 -1.53
N GLN A 150 -8.03 12.28 -2.29
CA GLN A 150 -8.86 11.14 -1.90
C GLN A 150 -8.01 9.86 -1.78
N LYS A 151 -7.04 9.67 -2.68
CA LYS A 151 -6.20 8.47 -2.65
C LYS A 151 -5.29 8.42 -1.43
N VAL A 152 -4.73 9.55 -1.02
CA VAL A 152 -3.95 9.68 0.22
C VAL A 152 -4.84 9.33 1.42
N ASN A 153 -6.06 9.86 1.47
CA ASN A 153 -7.03 9.55 2.54
C ASN A 153 -7.33 8.05 2.63
N ASP A 154 -7.63 7.40 1.49
CA ASP A 154 -7.93 5.97 1.43
C ASP A 154 -6.75 5.11 1.91
N GLN A 155 -5.53 5.46 1.49
CA GLN A 155 -4.30 4.77 1.91
C GLN A 155 -4.06 4.93 3.41
N GLN A 156 -4.18 6.14 3.94
CA GLN A 156 -4.07 6.41 5.38
C GLN A 156 -5.11 5.61 6.17
N SER A 157 -6.37 5.62 5.73
CA SER A 157 -7.46 4.87 6.37
C SER A 157 -7.20 3.37 6.37
N THR A 158 -6.70 2.84 5.25
CA THR A 158 -6.38 1.41 5.10
C THR A 158 -5.26 0.99 6.03
N LEU A 159 -4.16 1.76 6.09
CA LEU A 159 -3.02 1.46 6.96
C LEU A 159 -3.37 1.62 8.44
N GLN A 160 -4.20 2.62 8.79
CA GLN A 160 -4.72 2.79 10.15
C GLN A 160 -5.59 1.59 10.55
N LYS A 161 -6.50 1.13 9.68
CA LYS A 161 -7.35 -0.05 9.93
C LYS A 161 -6.54 -1.35 10.01
N ALA A 162 -5.44 -1.45 9.27
CA ALA A 162 -4.50 -2.56 9.37
C ALA A 162 -3.64 -2.52 10.65
N GLY A 163 -3.77 -1.46 11.46
CA GLY A 163 -3.05 -1.31 12.72
C GLY A 163 -1.59 -0.91 12.55
N VAL A 164 -1.23 -0.30 11.41
CA VAL A 164 0.15 0.13 11.17
C VAL A 164 0.46 1.38 12.01
N PRO A 165 1.46 1.33 12.91
CA PRO A 165 1.80 2.45 13.78
C PRO A 165 2.19 3.70 13.00
N GLY A 166 1.78 4.87 13.49
CA GLY A 166 2.07 6.17 12.88
C GLY A 166 1.15 6.56 11.72
N PHE A 167 0.25 5.68 11.27
CA PHE A 167 -0.73 5.97 10.23
C PHE A 167 -2.09 6.33 10.83
N TYR A 168 -2.59 7.49 10.43
CA TYR A 168 -3.92 8.01 10.74
C TYR A 168 -4.31 9.02 9.67
N VAL A 169 -5.61 9.24 9.48
CA VAL A 169 -6.11 10.20 8.50
C VAL A 169 -5.72 11.62 8.92
N THR A 170 -5.03 12.35 8.04
CA THR A 170 -4.58 13.72 8.32
C THR A 170 -4.32 14.50 7.03
N GLU A 171 -4.67 15.78 7.04
CA GLU A 171 -4.38 16.75 5.96
C GLU A 171 -3.13 17.60 6.26
N ASN A 172 -2.50 17.42 7.43
CA ASN A 172 -1.32 18.19 7.80
C ASN A 172 -0.11 17.73 6.95
N PRO A 173 0.49 18.60 6.12
CA PRO A 173 1.55 18.21 5.19
C PRO A 173 2.81 17.69 5.89
N LYS A 174 3.06 18.11 7.14
CA LYS A 174 4.20 17.61 7.92
C LYS A 174 3.97 16.17 8.37
N GLU A 175 2.76 15.84 8.79
CA GLU A 175 2.38 14.50 9.22
C GLU A 175 2.31 13.53 8.03
N ILE A 176 1.73 13.97 6.90
CA ILE A 176 1.74 13.21 5.65
C ILE A 176 3.19 12.88 5.25
N LYS A 177 4.08 13.87 5.33
CA LYS A 177 5.50 13.66 5.01
C LYS A 177 6.15 12.62 5.94
N ILE A 178 5.83 12.61 7.22
CA ILE A 178 6.31 11.59 8.16
C ILE A 178 5.77 10.21 7.77
N GLN A 179 4.48 10.09 7.50
CA GLN A 179 3.84 8.84 7.07
C GLN A 179 4.46 8.29 5.78
N MET A 180 4.84 9.15 4.84
CA MET A 180 5.57 8.75 3.63
C MET A 180 6.94 8.11 3.95
N PHE A 181 7.68 8.65 4.93
CA PHE A 181 8.95 8.05 5.36
C PHE A 181 8.75 6.72 6.08
N LEU A 182 7.72 6.61 6.92
CA LEU A 182 7.37 5.33 7.55
C LEU A 182 7.01 4.28 6.50
N LEU A 183 6.30 4.67 5.44
CA LEU A 183 5.97 3.79 4.33
C LEU A 183 7.23 3.32 3.58
N ASP A 184 8.18 4.24 3.32
CA ASP A 184 9.48 3.91 2.73
C ASP A 184 10.27 2.94 3.62
N PHE A 185 10.25 3.12 4.94
CA PHE A 185 10.88 2.19 5.87
C PHE A 185 10.30 0.78 5.76
N ILE A 186 8.96 0.65 5.76
CA ILE A 186 8.31 -0.66 5.58
C ILE A 186 8.71 -1.28 4.23
N LEU A 187 8.71 -0.51 3.15
CA LEU A 187 9.12 -0.98 1.82
C LEU A 187 10.58 -1.43 1.79
N ARG A 188 11.49 -0.72 2.45
CA ARG A 188 12.91 -1.13 2.54
C ARG A 188 13.08 -2.39 3.38
N LEU A 189 12.39 -2.49 4.52
CA LEU A 189 12.41 -3.69 5.36
C LEU A 189 11.93 -4.93 4.59
N SER A 190 10.93 -4.80 3.71
CA SER A 190 10.44 -5.91 2.88
C SER A 190 11.51 -6.54 1.97
N ARG A 191 12.60 -5.82 1.70
CA ARG A 191 13.71 -6.26 0.84
C ARG A 191 14.87 -6.85 1.65
N ILE A 192 14.88 -6.67 2.97
CA ILE A 192 15.94 -7.12 3.85
C ILE A 192 15.61 -8.54 4.31
N LYS A 193 16.55 -9.47 4.11
CA LYS A 193 16.42 -10.84 4.60
C LYS A 193 17.04 -10.94 5.99
N TYR A 194 16.27 -11.47 6.94
CA TYR A 194 16.78 -11.83 8.26
C TYR A 194 17.39 -13.23 8.20
N GLU A 195 18.69 -13.34 8.45
CA GLU A 195 19.41 -14.60 8.57
C GLU A 195 19.80 -14.82 10.04
N PRO A 196 19.17 -15.75 10.77
CA PRO A 196 19.39 -15.95 12.22
C PRO A 196 20.77 -16.56 12.57
N SER A 197 21.62 -16.82 11.57
CA SER A 197 22.88 -17.58 11.68
C SER A 197 24.14 -16.71 11.67
N LYS A 198 24.00 -15.38 11.76
CA LYS A 198 25.12 -14.43 11.92
C LYS A 198 25.01 -13.69 13.25
#